data_AF-A0A7V9AHW4-F1
#
_entry.id   AF-A0A7V9AHW4-F1
#
_cell.length_a   1.000
_cell.length_b   1.000
_cell.length_c   1.000
_cell.angle_alpha   90.00
_cell.angle_beta   90.00
_cell.angle_gamma   90.00
#
_symmetry.space_group_name_H-M   'P 1'
#
loop_
_entity.id
_entity.type
_entity.pdbx_description
1 polymer ?
#
loop_
_entity_poly.entity_id
_entity_poly.type
_entity_poly.pdbx_seq_one_letter_code
_entity_poly.pdbx_strand_id
1 'polypeptide(L)' 'MTEPLPVRLSADGRVATWNPALTRAGQVVLRVLREKGEGAGEAEERRSLNSGRARVREGERIESVTPAE' A
#
# COMPACT_ATOMS: atom_id res chain seq x y z
N MET A 1 -0.50 17.18 0.05
CA MET A 1 -0.26 15.79 -0.42
C MET A 1 0.87 15.23 0.41
N THR A 2 0.57 14.24 1.25
CA THR A 2 1.56 13.57 2.09
C THR A 2 2.45 12.70 1.23
N GLU A 3 3.77 12.77 1.41
CA GLU A 3 4.72 11.96 0.64
C GLU A 3 4.56 10.46 0.98
N PRO A 4 4.74 9.56 -0.01
CA PRO A 4 4.74 8.13 0.25
C PRO A 4 5.84 7.72 1.24
N LEU A 5 5.52 6.76 2.11
CA LEU A 5 6.51 6.13 2.99
C LEU A 5 7.52 5.34 2.15
N PRO A 6 8.80 5.28 2.59
CA PRO A 6 9.76 4.37 1.99
C PRO A 6 9.37 2.93 2.34
N VAL A 7 8.79 2.23 1.36
CA VAL A 7 8.29 0.86 1.50
C VAL A 7 9.22 -0.13 0.82
N ARG A 8 9.38 -1.30 1.44
CA ARG A 8 9.90 -2.49 0.76
C ARG A 8 8.73 -3.37 0.34
N LEU A 9 8.62 -3.59 -0.97
CA LEU A 9 7.63 -4.47 -1.57
C LEU A 9 8.18 -5.89 -1.74
N SER A 10 7.32 -6.90 -1.59
CA SER A 10 7.62 -8.26 -2.02
C SER A 10 7.76 -8.33 -3.55
N ALA A 11 8.39 -9.39 -4.06
CA ALA A 11 8.61 -9.56 -5.50
C ALA A 11 7.32 -9.56 -6.34
N ASP A 12 6.21 -10.01 -5.75
CA ASP A 12 4.88 -10.02 -6.36
C ASP A 12 4.04 -8.75 -6.06
N GLY A 13 4.61 -7.77 -5.34
CA GLY A 13 3.95 -6.53 -4.95
C GLY A 13 2.79 -6.69 -3.95
N ARG A 14 2.53 -7.89 -3.44
CA ARG A 14 1.37 -8.16 -2.55
C ARG A 14 1.60 -7.78 -1.10
N VAL A 15 2.85 -7.64 -0.67
CA VAL A 15 3.22 -7.30 0.70
C VAL A 15 4.07 -6.05 0.67
N ALA A 16 3.67 -5.06 1.47
CA ALA A 16 4.46 -3.87 1.75
C ALA A 16 4.92 -3.91 3.20
N THR A 17 6.17 -3.51 3.44
CA THR A 17 6.75 -3.35 4.77
C THR A 17 7.41 -1.98 4.88
N TRP A 18 7.23 -1.32 6.02
CA TRP A 18 7.78 0.00 6.31
C TRP A 18 8.07 0.13 7.81
N ASN A 19 8.85 1.16 8.18
CA ASN A 19 9.02 1.50 9.58
C ASN A 19 7.82 2.34 10.06
N PRO A 20 6.97 1.84 10.98
CA PRO A 20 5.78 2.58 11.41
C PRO A 20 6.12 3.89 12.13
N ALA A 21 7.32 4.03 12.69
CA ALA A 21 7.76 5.25 13.36
C ALA A 21 8.05 6.43 12.40
N LEU A 22 8.06 6.20 11.09
CA LEU A 22 8.25 7.24 10.08
C LEU A 22 7.02 8.16 9.94
N THR A 23 5.88 7.79 10.53
CA THR A 23 4.71 8.64 10.61
C THR A 23 4.05 8.55 11.98
N ARG A 24 3.48 9.66 12.44
CA ARG A 24 2.67 9.72 13.67
C ARG A 24 1.20 9.35 13.41
N ALA A 25 0.82 9.14 12.15
CA ALA A 25 -0.52 8.73 11.80
C ALA A 25 -0.85 7.34 12.37
N GLY A 26 -2.05 7.18 12.95
CA GLY A 26 -2.55 5.89 13.39
C GLY A 26 -2.92 4.95 12.22
N GLN A 27 -3.11 5.53 11.03
CA GLN A 27 -3.48 4.82 9.81
C GLN A 27 -2.60 5.21 8.64
N VAL A 28 -2.59 4.35 7.63
CA VAL A 28 -1.98 4.58 6.31
C VAL A 28 -3.01 4.33 5.22
N VAL A 29 -2.83 4.96 4.07
CA VAL A 29 -3.56 4.69 2.84
C VAL A 29 -2.64 3.86 1.94
N LEU A 30 -3.13 2.71 1.50
CA LEU A 30 -2.50 1.84 0.52
C LEU A 30 -3.11 2.16 -0.84
N ARG A 31 -2.28 2.49 -1.84
CA ARG A 31 -2.71 2.50 -3.24
C ARG A 31 -2.54 1.09 -3.81
N VAL A 32 -3.65 0.45 -4.15
CA VAL A 32 -3.69 -0.94 -4.58
C VAL A 32 -4.16 -1.01 -6.03
N LEU A 33 -3.34 -1.61 -6.90
CA LEU A 33 -3.71 -1.90 -8.27
C LEU A 33 -4.33 -3.31 -8.36
N ARG A 34 -5.53 -3.43 -8.91
CA ARG A 34 -6.15 -4.71 -9.23
C ARG A 34 -5.89 -5.06 -10.68
N GLU A 35 -5.16 -6.13 -10.94
CA GLU A 35 -4.90 -6.62 -12.30
C GLU A 35 -6.19 -7.22 -12.87
N LYS A 36 -6.73 -6.64 -13.95
CA LYS A 36 -7.76 -7.27 -14.78
C LYS A 36 -7.04 -7.95 -15.95
N GLY A 37 -7.39 -9.21 -16.22
CA GLY A 37 -6.64 -10.11 -17.12
C GLY A 37 -6.31 -9.61 -18.53
N GLU A 38 -6.88 -8.50 -19.02
CA GLU A 38 -6.61 -7.94 -20.36
C GLU A 38 -6.63 -6.40 -20.42
N GLY A 39 -6.39 -5.67 -19.31
CA GLY A 39 -6.41 -4.20 -19.33
C GLY A 39 -5.65 -3.53 -18.19
N ALA A 40 -5.47 -2.19 -18.30
CA ALA A 40 -4.89 -1.38 -17.25
C ALA A 40 -5.67 -1.60 -15.94
N GLY A 41 -4.97 -2.06 -14.91
CA GLY A 41 -5.58 -2.37 -13.62
C GLY A 41 -6.28 -1.17 -12.99
N GLU A 42 -7.29 -1.44 -12.18
CA GLU A 42 -8.01 -0.39 -11.45
C GLU A 42 -7.25 -0.07 -10.16
N ALA A 43 -6.91 1.20 -9.96
CA ALA A 43 -6.25 1.66 -8.75
C ALA A 43 -7.31 2.03 -7.69
N GLU A 44 -7.18 1.43 -6.52
CA GLU A 44 -8.08 1.59 -5.38
C GLU A 44 -7.27 2.03 -4.15
N GLU A 45 -7.79 3.00 -3.39
CA GLU A 45 -7.18 3.40 -2.12
C GLU A 45 -7.84 2.68 -0.94
N ARG A 46 -7.01 2.12 -0.06
CA ARG A 46 -7.48 1.38 1.12
C ARG A 46 -6.83 1.89 2.38
N ARG A 47 -7.64 2.19 3.40
CA ARG A 47 -7.13 2.52 4.73
C ARG A 47 -6.71 1.26 5.48
N SER A 48 -5.57 1.34 6.15
CA SER A 48 -5.04 0.30 7.02
C SER A 48 -4.45 0.91 8.28
N LEU A 49 -4.27 0.11 9.33
CA LEU A 49 -3.55 0.55 10.51
C LEU A 49 -2.06 0.73 10.18
N ASN A 50 -1.41 1.68 10.84
CA ASN A 50 0.03 1.85 10.74
C ASN A 50 0.79 0.79 11.57
N SER A 51 0.75 -0.47 11.12
CA SER A 51 1.39 -1.62 11.80
C SER A 51 2.80 -1.94 11.28
N GLY A 52 3.30 -1.18 10.31
CA GLY A 52 4.58 -1.45 9.63
C GLY A 52 4.50 -2.53 8.53
N ARG A 53 3.32 -3.11 8.28
CA ARG A 53 3.13 -4.11 7.24
C ARG A 53 1.69 -4.16 6.74
N ALA A 54 1.53 -4.27 5.42
CA ALA A 54 0.24 -4.55 4.78
C ALA A 54 0.36 -5.71 3.79
N ARG A 55 -0.75 -6.42 3.57
CA ARG A 55 -0.89 -7.47 2.56
C ARG A 55 -2.21 -7.30 1.83
N VAL A 56 -2.18 -7.43 0.50
CA VAL A 56 -3.37 -7.43 -0.37
C VAL A 56 -3.72 -8.82 -0.86
N ARG A 57 -4.87 -8.96 -1.53
CA ARG A 57 -5.38 -10.25 -2.01
C ARG A 57 -4.58 -10.73 -3.24
N GLU A 58 -4.88 -11.94 -3.68
CA GLU A 58 -4.40 -12.44 -4.95
C GLU A 58 -4.99 -11.60 -6.11
N GLY A 59 -4.18 -11.32 -7.14
CA GLY A 59 -4.55 -10.41 -8.25
C GLY A 59 -4.48 -8.92 -7.91
N GLU A 60 -3.99 -8.56 -6.72
CA GLU A 60 -3.80 -7.17 -6.28
C GLU A 60 -2.33 -6.88 -6.03
N ARG A 61 -1.88 -5.64 -6.26
CA ARG A 61 -0.51 -5.16 -5.98
C ARG A 61 -0.55 -3.83 -5.26
N ILE A 62 0.32 -3.64 -4.28
CA ILE A 62 0.50 -2.36 -3.59
C ILE A 62 1.49 -1.52 -4.40
N GLU A 63 1.07 -0.34 -4.84
CA GLU A 63 1.93 0.62 -5.55
C GLU A 63 2.63 1.57 -4.57
N SER A 64 1.90 2.05 -3.56
CA SER A 64 2.42 2.98 -2.57
C SER A 64 1.67 2.90 -1.24
N VAL A 65 2.32 3.41 -0.20
CA VAL A 65 1.74 3.58 1.13
C VAL A 65 1.98 5.02 1.57
N THR A 66 0.92 5.73 1.89
CA THR A 66 0.96 7.13 2.37
C THR A 66 0.41 7.21 3.78
N PRO A 67 0.90 8.11 4.64
CA PRO A 67 0.24 8.38 5.91
C PRO A 67 -1.19 8.88 5.67
N ALA A 68 -2.16 8.36 6.43
CA ALA A 68 -3.50 8.96 6.46
C ALA A 68 -3.43 10.24 7.33
N GLU A 69 -3.95 11.36 6.81
CA GLU A 69 -4.09 12.61 7.57
C GLU A 69 -5.03 12.46 8.77
#